data_AF-A0A7J3T1V9-F1
#
_entry.id   AF-A0A7J3T1V9-F1
#
_cell.length_a   1.000
_cell.length_b   1.000
_cell.length_c   1.000
_cell.angle_alpha   90.00
_cell.angle_beta   90.00
_cell.angle_gamma   90.00
#
_symmetry.space_group_name_H-M   'P 1'
#
loop_
_entity.id
_entity.type
_entity.pdbx_description
1 polymer ?
#
loop_
_entity_poly.entity_id
_entity_poly.type
_entity_poly.pdbx_seq_one_letter_code
_entity_poly.pdbx_strand_id
1 'polypeptide(L)'
;MSFELVLWMNLRKGALLASEAVSAYNKILQLGLLDLEQDLQNAKTYDHDNRSGNYEDKNVYFNRANFLGISLLRQNATGFSKMYYWNMLNAINNYERKAKKPLNKGMVCGNLGVSSLAEGDLDGGLAYLAWAMREDRAWITGNPENSIFASPLYEQFAKGTNRGGISQFGRTAPWIMLEKALEKYNVIYKEKVNVSSVFKELEDSPEHRALFEGAIWTIHRNLCLLREENDREIYQNDNNVFTRLRLFDGIVNLCRFIELRMRTHEKPPKEVRTLGNLIHYIFDKQSWFASEVKPNYAEPQTAKDFNDLVETTLKLNAPARSVLLLWLTRNYSVHICDPNAPSFFEKIDQIFDELIALYVYYLKSKKLM
;
A
#
# COMPACT_ATOMS: atom_id res chain seq x y z
N MET A 1 -24.82 37.08 14.14
CA MET A 1 -23.41 36.86 14.53
C MET A 1 -22.57 37.16 13.29
N SER A 2 -21.57 38.05 13.36
CA SER A 2 -20.77 38.37 12.17
C SER A 2 -19.92 37.18 11.75
N PHE A 3 -19.65 37.04 10.44
CA PHE A 3 -18.79 35.99 9.89
C PHE A 3 -17.41 35.95 10.55
N GLU A 4 -16.82 37.14 10.82
CA GLU A 4 -15.55 37.27 11.51
C GLU A 4 -15.58 36.69 12.93
N LEU A 5 -16.66 36.90 13.68
CA LEU A 5 -16.79 36.36 15.04
C LEU A 5 -16.85 34.83 15.03
N VAL A 6 -17.56 34.23 14.07
CA VAL A 6 -17.62 32.78 13.88
C VAL A 6 -16.24 32.21 13.50
N LEU A 7 -15.53 32.87 12.58
CA LEU A 7 -14.18 32.49 12.18
C LEU A 7 -13.21 32.53 13.38
N TRP A 8 -13.27 33.60 14.18
CA TRP A 8 -12.41 33.77 15.35
C TRP A 8 -12.71 32.74 16.44
N MET A 9 -13.99 32.44 16.69
CA MET A 9 -14.39 31.39 17.63
C MET A 9 -13.91 30.01 17.19
N ASN A 10 -14.02 29.69 15.89
CA ASN A 10 -13.54 28.43 15.33
C ASN A 10 -12.02 28.32 15.41
N LEU A 11 -11.28 29.39 15.09
CA LEU A 11 -9.83 29.45 15.21
C LEU A 11 -9.38 29.24 16.66
N ARG A 12 -10.00 29.96 17.61
CA ARG A 12 -9.68 29.83 19.04
C ARG A 12 -9.98 28.43 19.56
N LYS A 13 -11.11 27.84 19.18
CA LYS A 13 -11.48 26.47 19.55
C LYS A 13 -10.47 25.46 18.97
N GLY A 14 -10.09 25.61 17.71
CA GLY A 14 -9.06 24.79 17.07
C GLY A 14 -7.71 24.88 17.77
N ALA A 15 -7.27 26.10 18.10
CA ALA A 15 -6.02 26.34 18.82
C ALA A 15 -6.02 25.75 20.24
N LEU A 16 -7.14 25.86 20.96
CA LEU A 16 -7.28 25.27 22.29
C LEU A 16 -7.20 23.74 22.23
N LEU A 17 -7.97 23.12 21.33
CA LEU A 17 -7.95 21.67 21.13
C LEU A 17 -6.55 21.16 20.73
N ALA A 18 -5.86 21.88 19.85
CA ALA A 18 -4.48 21.58 19.48
C ALA A 18 -3.53 21.67 20.68
N SER A 19 -3.66 22.72 21.51
CA SER A 19 -2.84 22.90 22.71
C SER A 19 -3.06 21.80 23.74
N GLU A 20 -4.32 21.40 23.97
CA GLU A 20 -4.66 20.31 24.89
C GLU A 20 -4.12 18.97 24.39
N ALA A 21 -4.27 18.69 23.09
CA ALA A 21 -3.74 17.48 22.46
C ALA A 21 -2.21 17.42 22.54
N VAL A 22 -1.52 18.52 22.26
CA VAL A 22 -0.05 18.61 22.38
C VAL A 22 0.40 18.43 23.84
N SER A 23 -0.31 19.02 24.80
CA SER A 23 -0.02 18.86 26.23
C SER A 23 -0.16 17.40 26.67
N ALA A 24 -1.25 16.73 26.26
CA ALA A 24 -1.46 15.30 26.52
C ALA A 24 -0.37 14.44 25.86
N TYR A 25 -0.06 14.70 24.59
CA TYR A 25 1.01 14.03 23.86
C TYR A 25 2.36 14.18 24.57
N ASN A 26 2.72 15.38 25.01
CA ASN A 26 3.99 15.63 25.69
C ASN A 26 4.11 14.84 27.00
N LYS A 27 3.02 14.70 27.76
CA LYS A 27 3.00 13.87 28.98
C LYS A 27 3.23 12.39 28.64
N ILE A 28 2.55 11.89 27.60
CA ILE A 28 2.72 10.50 27.12
C ILE A 28 4.17 10.28 26.66
N LEU A 29 4.72 11.21 25.90
CA LEU A 29 6.10 11.16 25.42
C LEU A 29 7.10 11.14 26.58
N GLN A 30 6.93 12.03 27.56
CA GLN A 30 7.80 12.09 28.75
C GLN A 30 7.77 10.78 29.55
N LEU A 31 6.57 10.22 29.79
CA LEU A 31 6.42 8.93 30.46
C LEU A 31 7.11 7.81 29.66
N GLY A 32 6.92 7.79 28.34
CA GLY A 32 7.56 6.83 27.45
C GLY A 32 9.09 6.90 27.47
N LEU A 33 9.65 8.11 27.43
CA LEU A 33 11.09 8.33 27.50
C LEU A 33 11.65 7.92 28.86
N LEU A 34 10.93 8.20 29.95
CA LEU A 34 11.33 7.78 31.30
C LEU A 34 11.34 6.25 31.44
N ASP A 35 10.28 5.59 30.98
CA ASP A 35 10.18 4.13 30.98
C ASP A 35 11.32 3.51 30.18
N LEU A 36 11.56 4.04 28.97
CA LEU A 36 12.63 3.60 28.09
C LEU A 36 14.01 3.80 28.72
N GLU A 37 14.28 4.96 29.33
CA GLU A 37 15.57 5.26 29.95
C GLU A 37 15.91 4.28 31.08
N GLN A 38 14.92 3.96 31.93
CA GLN A 38 15.07 2.98 33.01
C GLN A 38 15.39 1.59 32.46
N ASP A 39 14.67 1.17 31.43
CA ASP A 39 14.78 -0.19 30.89
C ASP A 39 16.04 -0.35 30.01
N LEU A 40 16.52 0.70 29.34
CA LEU A 40 17.74 0.69 28.52
C LEU A 40 19.00 0.37 29.34
N GLN A 41 19.06 0.80 30.60
CA GLN A 41 20.19 0.49 31.50
C GLN A 41 20.39 -1.02 31.66
N ASN A 42 19.30 -1.77 31.63
CA ASN A 42 19.27 -3.23 31.80
C ASN A 42 19.17 -4.01 30.48
N ALA A 43 19.07 -3.31 29.34
CA ALA A 43 18.99 -3.96 28.03
C ALA A 43 20.20 -4.88 27.82
N LYS A 44 20.07 -5.94 27.03
CA LYS A 44 21.23 -6.78 26.67
C LYS A 44 21.80 -6.32 25.34
N THR A 45 23.12 -6.49 25.16
CA THR A 45 23.73 -6.32 23.85
C THR A 45 23.11 -7.33 22.89
N TYR A 46 22.81 -6.88 21.68
CA TYR A 46 22.20 -7.72 20.65
C TYR A 46 23.16 -7.93 19.48
N ASP A 47 23.35 -9.19 19.12
CA ASP A 47 24.03 -9.57 17.88
C ASP A 47 22.98 -9.75 16.81
N HIS A 48 23.06 -8.93 15.76
CA HIS A 48 22.06 -8.96 14.71
C HIS A 48 22.29 -10.07 13.68
N ASP A 49 23.47 -10.68 13.68
CA ASP A 49 23.86 -11.74 12.74
C ASP A 49 23.79 -13.12 13.40
N ASN A 50 23.82 -13.18 14.73
CA ASN A 50 23.73 -14.44 15.48
C ASN A 50 22.51 -14.49 16.38
N ARG A 51 21.67 -15.52 16.19
CA ARG A 51 20.51 -15.78 17.04
C ARG A 51 20.96 -16.16 18.45
N SER A 52 20.51 -15.42 19.45
CA SER A 52 20.73 -15.74 20.87
C SER A 52 19.44 -15.55 21.69
N GLY A 53 19.14 -16.49 22.59
CA GLY A 53 17.98 -16.39 23.49
C GLY A 53 16.63 -16.70 22.84
N ASN A 54 15.55 -16.13 23.36
CA ASN A 54 14.22 -16.18 22.75
C ASN A 54 13.93 -14.93 21.92
N TYR A 55 13.06 -15.07 20.91
CA TYR A 55 12.70 -13.97 20.00
C TYR A 55 12.13 -12.76 20.74
N GLU A 56 11.30 -13.00 21.75
CA GLU A 56 10.65 -11.95 22.54
C GLU A 56 11.63 -11.18 23.45
N ASP A 57 12.77 -11.79 23.80
CA ASP A 57 13.70 -11.21 24.77
C ASP A 57 14.49 -10.03 24.21
N LYS A 58 14.63 -9.94 22.87
CA LYS A 58 15.50 -8.96 22.19
C LYS A 58 15.02 -7.51 22.33
N ASN A 59 13.73 -7.31 22.59
CA ASN A 59 13.07 -6.00 22.65
C ASN A 59 12.43 -5.71 24.01
N VAL A 60 12.70 -6.51 25.05
CA VAL A 60 12.08 -6.37 26.38
C VAL A 60 12.29 -4.97 26.96
N TYR A 61 13.45 -4.36 26.68
CA TYR A 61 13.78 -3.00 27.13
C TYR A 61 12.82 -1.92 26.57
N PHE A 62 12.01 -2.23 25.55
CA PHE A 62 11.09 -1.30 24.94
C PHE A 62 9.63 -1.54 25.33
N ASN A 63 9.29 -2.66 25.98
CA ASN A 63 7.89 -3.08 26.16
C ASN A 63 7.01 -2.06 26.92
N ARG A 64 7.54 -1.44 27.98
CA ARG A 64 6.79 -0.43 28.75
C ARG A 64 6.51 0.82 27.92
N ALA A 65 7.56 1.40 27.32
CA ALA A 65 7.41 2.53 26.42
C ALA A 65 6.51 2.19 25.23
N ASN A 66 6.60 0.98 24.68
CA ASN A 66 5.78 0.52 23.58
C ASN A 66 4.27 0.52 23.91
N PHE A 67 3.90 0.17 25.13
CA PHE A 67 2.50 0.14 25.56
C PHE A 67 1.79 1.49 25.36
N LEU A 68 2.49 2.60 25.65
CA LEU A 68 1.98 3.95 25.46
C LEU A 68 1.81 4.29 23.96
N GLY A 69 2.80 3.96 23.14
CA GLY A 69 2.77 4.20 21.70
C GLY A 69 1.67 3.40 20.99
N ILE A 70 1.46 2.14 21.39
CA ILE A 70 0.37 1.30 20.87
C ILE A 70 -0.99 1.89 21.25
N SER A 71 -1.13 2.48 22.44
CA SER A 71 -2.39 3.12 22.84
C SER A 71 -2.76 4.27 21.90
N LEU A 72 -1.80 5.12 21.51
CA LEU A 72 -2.02 6.19 20.52
C LEU A 72 -2.48 5.61 19.18
N LEU A 73 -1.81 4.55 18.72
CA LEU A 73 -2.13 3.89 17.46
C LEU A 73 -3.56 3.30 17.50
N ARG A 74 -3.93 2.57 18.56
CA ARG A 74 -5.27 1.98 18.75
C ARG A 74 -6.39 3.03 18.77
N GLN A 75 -6.10 4.24 19.25
CA GLN A 75 -7.03 5.36 19.26
C GLN A 75 -7.09 6.12 17.92
N ASN A 76 -6.43 5.60 16.88
CA ASN A 76 -6.29 6.23 15.57
C ASN A 76 -5.59 7.60 15.62
N ALA A 77 -4.81 7.88 16.66
CA ALA A 77 -3.97 9.06 16.77
C ALA A 77 -2.63 8.82 16.05
N THR A 78 -2.69 8.49 14.76
CA THR A 78 -1.59 7.95 13.95
C THR A 78 -0.40 8.91 13.86
N GLY A 79 -0.65 10.22 13.67
CA GLY A 79 0.40 11.25 13.68
C GLY A 79 1.14 11.34 15.02
N PHE A 80 0.42 11.36 16.14
CA PHE A 80 1.04 11.32 17.47
C PHE A 80 1.80 10.02 17.72
N SER A 81 1.27 8.88 17.26
CA SER A 81 1.94 7.59 17.36
C SER A 81 3.26 7.58 16.57
N LYS A 82 3.27 8.11 15.34
CA LYS A 82 4.49 8.26 14.53
C LYS A 82 5.51 9.15 15.25
N MET A 83 5.11 10.35 15.68
CA MET A 83 6.00 11.25 16.42
C MET A 83 6.55 10.59 17.69
N TYR A 84 5.72 9.83 18.42
CA TYR A 84 6.13 9.08 19.61
C TYR A 84 7.24 8.07 19.27
N TYR A 85 7.00 7.17 18.31
CA TYR A 85 7.99 6.15 17.95
C TYR A 85 9.25 6.73 17.32
N TRP A 86 9.15 7.85 16.61
CA TRP A 86 10.31 8.60 16.13
C TRP A 86 11.20 9.06 17.29
N ASN A 87 10.62 9.64 18.33
CA ASN A 87 11.36 10.07 19.51
C ASN A 87 11.97 8.88 20.28
N MET A 88 11.24 7.76 20.39
CA MET A 88 11.76 6.53 21.00
C MET A 88 12.98 6.00 20.23
N LEU A 89 12.89 5.91 18.90
CA LEU A 89 14.00 5.46 18.05
C LEU A 89 15.23 6.36 18.21
N ASN A 90 15.04 7.68 18.27
CA ASN A 90 16.13 8.63 18.51
C ASN A 90 16.77 8.44 19.89
N ALA A 91 15.96 8.21 20.93
CA ALA A 91 16.47 7.93 22.27
C ALA A 91 17.30 6.65 22.32
N ILE A 92 16.82 5.57 21.68
CA ILE A 92 17.54 4.30 21.55
C ILE A 92 18.87 4.49 20.81
N ASN A 93 18.84 5.13 19.64
CA ASN A 93 20.06 5.41 18.85
C ASN A 93 21.06 6.29 19.62
N ASN A 94 20.57 7.25 20.41
CA ASN A 94 21.43 8.08 21.26
C ASN A 94 22.08 7.27 22.38
N TYR A 95 21.33 6.37 23.02
CA TYR A 95 21.85 5.48 24.05
C TYR A 95 22.87 4.51 23.47
N GLU A 96 22.54 3.80 22.38
CA GLU A 96 23.43 2.85 21.70
C GLU A 96 24.77 3.49 21.33
N ARG A 97 24.76 4.73 20.79
CA ARG A 97 25.99 5.47 20.49
C ARG A 97 26.81 5.80 21.73
N LYS A 98 26.17 6.25 22.82
CA LYS A 98 26.85 6.62 24.07
C LYS A 98 27.40 5.41 24.82
N ALA A 99 26.60 4.36 24.94
CA ALA A 99 26.94 3.13 25.65
C ALA A 99 27.78 2.16 24.80
N LYS A 100 27.95 2.42 23.50
CA LYS A 100 28.59 1.54 22.52
C LYS A 100 28.02 0.12 22.57
N LYS A 101 26.70 0.03 22.67
CA LYS A 101 25.97 -1.21 22.94
C LYS A 101 24.90 -1.40 21.88
N PRO A 102 25.12 -2.28 20.87
CA PRO A 102 24.11 -2.54 19.86
C PRO A 102 22.86 -3.15 20.48
N LEU A 103 21.71 -2.65 20.04
CA LEU A 103 20.38 -3.05 20.51
C LEU A 103 19.53 -3.41 19.29
N ASN A 104 18.66 -4.42 19.42
CA ASN A 104 17.65 -4.69 18.40
C ASN A 104 16.64 -3.53 18.39
N LYS A 105 16.39 -2.93 17.23
CA LYS A 105 15.38 -1.85 17.05
C LYS A 105 14.14 -2.33 16.30
N GLY A 106 13.98 -3.63 16.08
CA GLY A 106 12.92 -4.22 15.27
C GLY A 106 11.53 -3.76 15.69
N MET A 107 11.23 -3.80 17.00
CA MET A 107 9.91 -3.41 17.51
C MET A 107 9.60 -1.92 17.31
N VAL A 108 10.55 -1.03 17.64
CA VAL A 108 10.33 0.42 17.51
C VAL A 108 10.24 0.83 16.03
N CYS A 109 11.09 0.28 15.15
CA CYS A 109 11.03 0.52 13.71
C CYS A 109 9.72 -0.03 13.12
N GLY A 110 9.29 -1.22 13.54
CA GLY A 110 8.05 -1.84 13.08
C GLY A 110 6.83 -0.98 13.37
N ASN A 111 6.71 -0.52 14.61
CA ASN A 111 5.61 0.33 15.02
C ASN A 111 5.68 1.73 14.41
N LEU A 112 6.88 2.30 14.25
CA LEU A 112 7.07 3.54 13.49
C LEU A 112 6.60 3.38 12.04
N GLY A 113 6.92 2.26 11.40
CA GLY A 113 6.50 1.96 10.04
C GLY A 113 5.00 1.88 9.90
N VAL A 114 4.34 1.15 10.79
CA VAL A 114 2.87 1.04 10.82
C VAL A 114 2.22 2.41 11.06
N SER A 115 2.71 3.18 12.03
CA SER A 115 2.16 4.52 12.31
C SER A 115 2.36 5.47 11.14
N SER A 116 3.48 5.38 10.43
CA SER A 116 3.76 6.16 9.22
C SER A 116 2.80 5.77 8.09
N LEU A 117 2.61 4.47 7.82
CA LEU A 117 1.63 3.99 6.85
C LEU A 117 0.20 4.45 7.19
N ALA A 118 -0.17 4.42 8.47
CA ALA A 118 -1.50 4.83 8.94
C ALA A 118 -1.73 6.34 8.89
N GLU A 119 -0.68 7.16 8.99
CA GLU A 119 -0.73 8.59 8.72
C GLU A 119 -0.71 8.90 7.20
N GLY A 120 -0.29 7.93 6.39
CA GLY A 120 -0.14 8.06 4.94
C GLY A 120 1.25 8.48 4.48
N ASP A 121 2.26 8.37 5.34
CA ASP A 121 3.66 8.38 4.93
C ASP A 121 4.05 6.98 4.43
N LEU A 122 3.74 6.74 3.14
CA LEU A 122 3.89 5.42 2.51
C LEU A 122 5.36 5.02 2.43
N ASP A 123 6.21 5.84 1.81
CA ASP A 123 7.62 5.52 1.59
C ASP A 123 8.37 5.38 2.92
N GLY A 124 8.15 6.30 3.87
CA GLY A 124 8.72 6.20 5.21
C GLY A 124 8.23 4.94 5.92
N GLY A 125 6.93 4.66 5.85
CA GLY A 125 6.33 3.48 6.46
C GLY A 125 6.90 2.16 5.95
N LEU A 126 7.01 2.01 4.63
CA LEU A 126 7.61 0.83 3.99
C LEU A 126 9.10 0.69 4.35
N ALA A 127 9.86 1.79 4.34
CA ALA A 127 11.27 1.79 4.71
C ALA A 127 11.49 1.36 6.17
N TYR A 128 10.65 1.82 7.09
CA TYR A 128 10.74 1.43 8.50
C TYR A 128 10.37 -0.02 8.76
N LEU A 129 9.40 -0.56 8.02
CA LEU A 129 9.07 -1.99 8.09
C LEU A 129 10.24 -2.85 7.55
N ALA A 130 10.85 -2.46 6.44
CA ALA A 130 12.03 -3.13 5.92
C ALA A 130 13.20 -3.06 6.92
N TRP A 131 13.42 -1.89 7.55
CA TRP A 131 14.43 -1.73 8.60
C TRP A 131 14.12 -2.64 9.79
N ALA A 132 12.87 -2.68 10.27
CA ALA A 132 12.46 -3.55 11.37
C ALA A 132 12.83 -5.02 11.11
N MET A 133 12.64 -5.48 9.87
CA MET A 133 13.01 -6.84 9.51
C MET A 133 14.54 -7.03 9.40
N ARG A 134 15.28 -6.02 8.91
CA ARG A 134 16.75 -6.04 8.89
C ARG A 134 17.37 -6.12 10.28
N GLU A 135 16.74 -5.48 11.27
CA GLU A 135 17.11 -5.60 12.68
C GLU A 135 16.95 -7.04 13.19
N ASP A 136 15.98 -7.77 12.60
CA ASP A 136 15.56 -9.12 12.96
C ASP A 136 16.14 -10.22 12.07
N ARG A 137 17.10 -9.90 11.20
CA ARG A 137 17.63 -10.81 10.17
C ARG A 137 18.16 -12.16 10.70
N ALA A 138 18.70 -12.23 11.92
CA ALA A 138 19.10 -13.49 12.55
C ALA A 138 17.92 -14.45 12.88
N TRP A 139 16.68 -13.95 12.85
CA TRP A 139 15.46 -14.69 13.21
C TRP A 139 14.53 -14.97 12.03
N ILE A 140 14.77 -14.32 10.90
CA ILE A 140 13.90 -14.41 9.72
C ILE A 140 14.60 -15.29 8.68
N THR A 141 13.84 -16.21 8.10
CA THR A 141 14.26 -16.99 6.94
C THR A 141 13.83 -16.28 5.65
N GLY A 142 14.75 -16.11 4.70
CA GLY A 142 14.48 -15.42 3.43
C GLY A 142 14.89 -13.94 3.45
N ASN A 143 14.65 -13.23 2.34
CA ASN A 143 14.97 -11.80 2.23
C ASN A 143 13.76 -10.96 2.66
N PRO A 144 13.80 -10.34 3.85
CA PRO A 144 12.63 -9.67 4.42
C PRO A 144 12.23 -8.40 3.67
N GLU A 145 13.23 -7.71 3.12
CA GLU A 145 13.08 -6.59 2.20
C GLU A 145 12.28 -6.96 0.94
N ASN A 146 12.23 -8.26 0.61
CA ASN A 146 11.46 -8.76 -0.51
C ASN A 146 10.02 -9.07 -0.10
N SER A 147 9.50 -8.74 1.09
CA SER A 147 8.08 -8.99 1.43
C SER A 147 7.50 -8.18 2.59
N ILE A 148 7.17 -6.91 2.36
CA ILE A 148 6.53 -6.07 3.39
C ILE A 148 5.13 -6.60 3.73
N PHE A 149 4.37 -7.06 2.72
CA PHE A 149 3.04 -7.61 2.96
C PHE A 149 3.02 -8.98 3.68
N ALA A 150 4.09 -9.78 3.60
CA ALA A 150 4.22 -10.99 4.43
C ALA A 150 4.97 -10.73 5.74
N SER A 151 5.37 -9.49 6.02
CA SER A 151 5.98 -9.14 7.29
C SER A 151 4.99 -9.43 8.41
N PRO A 152 5.34 -10.26 9.41
CA PRO A 152 4.44 -10.55 10.53
C PRO A 152 3.99 -9.28 11.27
N LEU A 153 4.90 -8.30 11.36
CA LEU A 153 4.61 -6.98 11.93
C LEU A 153 3.52 -6.30 11.11
N TYR A 154 3.66 -6.25 9.79
CA TYR A 154 2.63 -5.70 8.93
C TYR A 154 1.31 -6.46 9.11
N GLU A 155 1.28 -7.78 8.92
CA GLU A 155 0.06 -8.59 9.01
C GLU A 155 -0.71 -8.38 10.32
N GLN A 156 -0.02 -8.26 11.46
CA GLN A 156 -0.64 -8.04 12.77
C GLN A 156 -1.47 -6.76 12.82
N PHE A 157 -0.93 -5.65 12.32
CA PHE A 157 -1.64 -4.36 12.31
C PHE A 157 -2.66 -4.25 11.22
N ALA A 158 -2.60 -5.17 10.28
CA ALA A 158 -3.24 -4.98 9.05
C ALA A 158 -4.47 -5.91 8.98
N LYS A 159 -4.37 -7.17 9.41
CA LYS A 159 -5.50 -8.12 9.52
C LYS A 159 -6.54 -7.69 10.54
N GLY A 160 -6.18 -6.82 11.49
CA GLY A 160 -7.14 -6.30 12.46
C GLY A 160 -7.82 -7.42 13.26
N THR A 161 -7.13 -8.54 13.51
CA THR A 161 -7.69 -9.74 14.14
C THR A 161 -8.36 -9.44 15.48
N ASN A 162 -7.82 -8.46 16.23
CA ASN A 162 -8.37 -7.99 17.50
C ASN A 162 -9.25 -6.73 17.37
N ARG A 163 -9.66 -6.38 16.15
CA ARG A 163 -10.39 -5.15 15.78
C ARG A 163 -11.52 -5.42 14.78
N GLY A 164 -12.06 -6.64 14.78
CA GLY A 164 -13.16 -7.02 13.89
C GLY A 164 -12.82 -6.92 12.40
N GLY A 165 -11.54 -7.13 12.03
CA GLY A 165 -11.08 -7.03 10.63
C GLY A 165 -10.82 -5.60 10.14
N ILE A 166 -10.97 -4.60 11.00
CA ILE A 166 -10.64 -3.21 10.68
C ILE A 166 -9.14 -3.00 10.86
N SER A 167 -8.47 -2.59 9.78
CA SER A 167 -7.04 -2.33 9.81
C SER A 167 -6.70 -1.04 10.55
N GLN A 168 -5.43 -0.90 10.94
CA GLN A 168 -4.88 0.32 11.54
C GLN A 168 -4.84 1.48 10.56
N PHE A 169 -5.03 1.20 9.27
CA PHE A 169 -5.11 2.17 8.19
C PHE A 169 -6.53 2.74 8.00
N GLY A 170 -7.40 2.63 9.01
CA GLY A 170 -8.74 3.22 9.02
C GLY A 170 -9.82 2.49 8.23
N ARG A 171 -9.48 1.57 7.32
CA ARG A 171 -10.42 0.75 6.51
C ARG A 171 -9.86 -0.65 6.19
N THR A 172 -10.55 -1.43 5.35
CA THR A 172 -10.05 -2.71 4.79
C THR A 172 -8.67 -2.50 4.21
N ALA A 173 -7.70 -3.32 4.55
CA ALA A 173 -6.31 -3.06 4.19
C ALA A 173 -5.91 -3.54 2.78
N PRO A 174 -4.75 -3.10 2.26
CA PRO A 174 -4.29 -3.39 0.91
C PRO A 174 -4.37 -4.86 0.47
N TRP A 175 -3.87 -5.83 1.25
CA TRP A 175 -3.93 -7.24 0.81
C TRP A 175 -5.34 -7.80 0.93
N ILE A 176 -6.23 -7.29 1.78
CA ILE A 176 -7.64 -7.72 1.79
C ILE A 176 -8.33 -7.25 0.50
N MET A 177 -7.98 -6.06 0.00
CA MET A 177 -8.41 -5.60 -1.32
C MET A 177 -7.92 -6.56 -2.42
N LEU A 178 -6.67 -7.00 -2.34
CA LEU A 178 -6.11 -8.02 -3.24
C LEU A 178 -6.77 -9.39 -3.08
N GLU A 179 -7.02 -9.87 -1.86
CA GLU A 179 -7.71 -11.14 -1.57
C GLU A 179 -9.08 -11.16 -2.23
N LYS A 180 -9.87 -10.08 -2.10
CA LYS A 180 -11.18 -9.96 -2.75
C LYS A 180 -11.10 -9.98 -4.27
N ALA A 181 -10.09 -9.36 -4.86
CA ALA A 181 -9.86 -9.43 -6.31
C ALA A 181 -9.55 -10.87 -6.74
N LEU A 182 -8.73 -11.60 -5.97
CA LEU A 182 -8.40 -13.00 -6.23
C LEU A 182 -9.59 -13.95 -6.02
N GLU A 183 -10.45 -13.68 -5.03
CA GLU A 183 -11.71 -14.42 -4.85
C GLU A 183 -12.59 -14.31 -6.09
N LYS A 184 -12.74 -13.11 -6.64
CA LYS A 184 -13.48 -12.89 -7.90
C LYS A 184 -12.84 -13.62 -9.06
N TYR A 185 -11.52 -13.53 -9.21
CA TYR A 185 -10.77 -14.28 -10.22
C TYR A 185 -11.03 -15.80 -10.11
N ASN A 186 -10.91 -16.36 -8.91
CA ASN A 186 -11.11 -17.79 -8.66
C ASN A 186 -12.50 -18.26 -9.03
N VAL A 187 -13.53 -17.44 -8.79
CA VAL A 187 -14.91 -17.74 -9.20
C VAL A 187 -15.05 -17.75 -10.73
N ILE A 188 -14.52 -16.74 -11.42
CA ILE A 188 -14.63 -16.59 -12.88
C ILE A 188 -13.88 -17.70 -13.62
N TYR A 189 -12.63 -17.97 -13.21
CA TYR A 189 -11.74 -18.89 -13.90
C TYR A 189 -11.75 -20.31 -13.32
N LYS A 190 -12.50 -20.55 -12.22
CA LYS A 190 -12.55 -21.83 -11.49
C LYS A 190 -11.17 -22.30 -11.00
N GLU A 191 -10.37 -21.33 -10.55
CA GLU A 191 -9.01 -21.51 -10.05
C GLU A 191 -8.94 -21.42 -8.52
N LYS A 192 -7.77 -21.72 -7.95
CA LYS A 192 -7.48 -21.58 -6.51
C LYS A 192 -6.19 -20.83 -6.26
N VAL A 193 -6.16 -19.56 -6.65
CA VAL A 193 -5.05 -18.65 -6.41
C VAL A 193 -5.27 -17.90 -5.09
N ASN A 194 -4.22 -17.72 -4.32
CA ASN A 194 -4.24 -16.92 -3.10
C ASN A 194 -3.14 -15.85 -3.13
N VAL A 195 -3.22 -14.89 -2.22
CA VAL A 195 -2.26 -13.78 -2.15
C VAL A 195 -0.83 -14.25 -1.96
N SER A 196 -0.61 -15.31 -1.17
CA SER A 196 0.74 -15.85 -0.95
C SER A 196 1.39 -16.36 -2.24
N SER A 197 0.61 -16.96 -3.15
CA SER A 197 1.12 -17.40 -4.46
C SER A 197 1.55 -16.22 -5.35
N VAL A 198 0.82 -15.10 -5.29
CA VAL A 198 1.16 -13.87 -6.03
C VAL A 198 2.46 -13.28 -5.49
N PHE A 199 2.61 -13.17 -4.17
CA PHE A 199 3.84 -12.63 -3.59
C PHE A 199 5.04 -13.54 -3.76
N LYS A 200 4.84 -14.86 -3.72
CA LYS A 200 5.90 -15.83 -3.99
C LYS A 200 6.50 -15.66 -5.40
N GLU A 201 5.67 -15.35 -6.39
CA GLU A 201 6.13 -15.09 -7.76
C GLU A 201 6.97 -13.81 -7.88
N LEU A 202 6.87 -12.90 -6.90
CA LEU A 202 7.61 -11.63 -6.85
C LEU A 202 8.86 -11.68 -5.95
N GLU A 203 9.13 -12.78 -5.27
CA GLU A 203 10.26 -12.90 -4.34
C GLU A 203 11.62 -12.72 -5.02
N ASP A 204 11.71 -13.04 -6.30
CA ASP A 204 12.94 -12.99 -7.10
C ASP A 204 13.22 -11.60 -7.69
N SER A 205 12.30 -10.64 -7.56
CA SER A 205 12.44 -9.32 -8.16
C SER A 205 11.95 -8.21 -7.22
N PRO A 206 12.84 -7.71 -6.35
CA PRO A 206 12.53 -6.66 -5.38
C PRO A 206 11.97 -5.39 -6.03
N GLU A 207 12.44 -5.01 -7.22
CA GLU A 207 12.02 -3.81 -7.93
C GLU A 207 10.59 -3.92 -8.45
N HIS A 208 10.25 -5.06 -9.08
CA HIS A 208 8.88 -5.30 -9.54
C HIS A 208 7.93 -5.41 -8.36
N ARG A 209 8.38 -6.03 -7.27
CA ARG A 209 7.61 -6.12 -6.05
C ARG A 209 7.32 -4.74 -5.46
N ALA A 210 8.34 -3.90 -5.29
CA ALA A 210 8.17 -2.55 -4.77
C ALA A 210 7.17 -1.73 -5.62
N LEU A 211 7.22 -1.89 -6.95
CA LEU A 211 6.27 -1.25 -7.86
C LEU A 211 4.83 -1.76 -7.65
N PHE A 212 4.65 -3.07 -7.49
CA PHE A 212 3.34 -3.67 -7.21
C PHE A 212 2.77 -3.22 -5.86
N GLU A 213 3.56 -3.33 -4.80
CA GLU A 213 3.12 -2.97 -3.45
C GLU A 213 2.82 -1.48 -3.35
N GLY A 214 3.67 -0.62 -3.93
CA GLY A 214 3.44 0.82 -4.01
C GLY A 214 2.15 1.18 -4.76
N ALA A 215 1.88 0.52 -5.90
CA ALA A 215 0.66 0.74 -6.65
C ALA A 215 -0.60 0.37 -5.85
N ILE A 216 -0.62 -0.79 -5.19
CA ILE A 216 -1.75 -1.23 -4.36
C ILE A 216 -1.99 -0.23 -3.22
N TRP A 217 -0.92 0.24 -2.56
CA TRP A 217 -1.03 1.23 -1.50
C TRP A 217 -1.60 2.57 -1.97
N THR A 218 -1.11 3.08 -3.10
CA THR A 218 -1.61 4.32 -3.69
C THR A 218 -3.09 4.20 -4.06
N ILE A 219 -3.50 3.08 -4.68
CA ILE A 219 -4.91 2.82 -5.01
C ILE A 219 -5.75 2.77 -3.73
N HIS A 220 -5.34 1.94 -2.77
CA HIS A 220 -6.04 1.73 -1.51
C HIS A 220 -6.30 3.04 -0.76
N ARG A 221 -5.26 3.84 -0.54
CA ARG A 221 -5.36 5.09 0.22
C ARG A 221 -6.31 6.07 -0.45
N ASN A 222 -6.09 6.34 -1.74
CA ASN A 222 -6.85 7.37 -2.44
C ASN A 222 -8.28 6.92 -2.72
N LEU A 223 -8.55 5.61 -2.79
CA LEU A 223 -9.91 5.08 -2.87
C LEU A 223 -10.68 5.32 -1.57
N CYS A 224 -10.02 5.17 -0.42
CA CYS A 224 -10.61 5.45 0.87
C CYS A 224 -10.97 6.94 1.01
N LEU A 225 -10.07 7.84 0.58
CA LEU A 225 -10.31 9.28 0.56
C LEU A 225 -11.47 9.64 -0.36
N LEU A 226 -11.47 9.14 -1.61
CA LEU A 226 -12.54 9.38 -2.56
C LEU A 226 -13.91 8.98 -2.01
N ARG A 227 -14.00 7.82 -1.34
CA ARG A 227 -15.25 7.36 -0.71
C ARG A 227 -15.69 8.24 0.45
N GLU A 228 -14.76 8.61 1.35
CA GLU A 228 -15.07 9.49 2.48
C GLU A 228 -15.55 10.87 2.01
N GLU A 229 -14.96 11.37 0.93
CA GLU A 229 -15.34 12.65 0.33
C GLU A 229 -16.73 12.58 -0.32
N ASN A 230 -17.04 11.47 -1.01
CA ASN A 230 -18.37 11.21 -1.56
C ASN A 230 -19.43 11.07 -0.46
N ASP A 231 -19.14 10.29 0.59
CA ASP A 231 -20.05 10.05 1.72
C ASP A 231 -20.41 11.35 2.47
N ARG A 232 -19.47 12.30 2.53
CA ARG A 232 -19.65 13.59 3.21
C ARG A 232 -20.17 14.70 2.31
N GLU A 233 -20.31 14.44 1.00
CA GLU A 233 -20.74 15.43 0.00
C GLU A 233 -19.87 16.70 -0.01
N ILE A 234 -18.60 16.61 0.43
CA ILE A 234 -17.72 17.78 0.62
C ILE A 234 -17.21 18.31 -0.72
N TYR A 235 -16.93 17.42 -1.67
CA TYR A 235 -16.38 17.78 -2.96
C TYR A 235 -17.31 17.30 -4.07
N GLN A 236 -17.88 18.24 -4.82
CA GLN A 236 -18.42 17.95 -6.15
C GLN A 236 -17.27 17.50 -7.06
N ASN A 237 -17.60 16.78 -8.14
CA ASN A 237 -16.64 16.20 -9.08
C ASN A 237 -15.55 17.17 -9.56
N ASP A 238 -15.72 18.48 -9.47
CA ASP A 238 -14.71 19.44 -9.95
C ASP A 238 -13.61 19.74 -8.91
N ASN A 239 -13.85 19.50 -7.62
CA ASN A 239 -12.96 19.98 -6.54
C ASN A 239 -11.96 18.93 -6.03
N ASN A 240 -12.12 17.66 -6.42
CA ASN A 240 -11.26 16.56 -5.96
C ASN A 240 -10.37 15.99 -7.08
N VAL A 241 -9.71 16.88 -7.81
CA VAL A 241 -8.79 16.50 -8.90
C VAL A 241 -7.59 15.71 -8.37
N PHE A 242 -7.03 16.09 -7.21
CA PHE A 242 -5.82 15.47 -6.68
C PHE A 242 -6.00 13.99 -6.31
N THR A 243 -7.03 13.64 -5.55
CA THR A 243 -7.27 12.23 -5.15
C THR A 243 -7.54 11.35 -6.37
N ARG A 244 -8.32 11.85 -7.35
CA ARG A 244 -8.58 11.15 -8.62
C ARG A 244 -7.31 10.96 -9.44
N LEU A 245 -6.47 11.99 -9.59
CA LEU A 245 -5.19 11.85 -10.29
C LEU A 245 -4.24 10.87 -9.58
N ARG A 246 -4.22 10.84 -8.25
CA ARG A 246 -3.44 9.87 -7.47
C ARG A 246 -3.99 8.45 -7.61
N LEU A 247 -5.31 8.26 -7.63
CA LEU A 247 -5.93 6.97 -7.96
C LEU A 247 -5.53 6.51 -9.36
N PHE A 248 -5.64 7.41 -10.34
CA PHE A 248 -5.27 7.13 -11.71
C PHE A 248 -3.79 6.75 -11.83
N ASP A 249 -2.88 7.50 -11.19
CA ASP A 249 -1.45 7.17 -11.10
C ASP A 249 -1.21 5.78 -10.48
N GLY A 250 -1.92 5.44 -9.39
CA GLY A 250 -1.88 4.11 -8.79
C GLY A 250 -2.26 3.00 -9.77
N ILE A 251 -3.36 3.16 -10.52
CA ILE A 251 -3.79 2.22 -11.56
C ILE A 251 -2.78 2.13 -12.70
N VAL A 252 -2.25 3.26 -13.15
CA VAL A 252 -1.24 3.31 -14.22
C VAL A 252 0.04 2.60 -13.79
N ASN A 253 0.47 2.76 -12.53
CA ASN A 253 1.61 2.05 -11.97
C ASN A 253 1.37 0.54 -11.87
N LEU A 254 0.15 0.12 -11.50
CA LEU A 254 -0.24 -1.30 -11.53
C LEU A 254 -0.18 -1.86 -12.96
N CYS A 255 -0.73 -1.15 -13.93
CA CYS A 255 -0.66 -1.54 -15.33
C CYS A 255 0.79 -1.61 -15.85
N ARG A 256 1.64 -0.65 -15.45
CA ARG A 256 3.07 -0.64 -15.80
C ARG A 256 3.79 -1.84 -15.19
N PHE A 257 3.48 -2.19 -13.95
CA PHE A 257 3.99 -3.39 -13.31
C PHE A 257 3.64 -4.65 -14.12
N ILE A 258 2.37 -4.80 -14.53
CA ILE A 258 1.92 -5.94 -15.34
C ILE A 258 2.68 -6.00 -16.67
N GLU A 259 2.81 -4.86 -17.37
CA GLU A 259 3.59 -4.76 -18.61
C GLU A 259 5.05 -5.18 -18.39
N LEU A 260 5.71 -4.68 -17.35
CA LEU A 260 7.11 -5.00 -17.06
C LEU A 260 7.31 -6.48 -16.73
N ARG A 261 6.40 -7.10 -15.96
CA ARG A 261 6.44 -8.55 -15.70
C ARG A 261 6.26 -9.35 -16.97
N MET A 262 5.30 -8.99 -17.81
CA MET A 262 5.14 -9.62 -19.14
C MET A 262 6.43 -9.53 -19.96
N ARG A 263 7.05 -8.34 -20.05
CA ARG A 263 8.32 -8.18 -20.78
C ARG A 263 9.47 -9.01 -20.20
N THR A 264 9.56 -9.09 -18.87
CA THR A 264 10.61 -9.83 -18.16
C THR A 264 10.55 -11.32 -18.48
N HIS A 265 9.34 -11.88 -18.48
CA HIS A 265 9.11 -13.31 -18.70
C HIS A 265 9.13 -13.69 -20.18
N GLU A 266 8.52 -12.88 -21.05
CA GLU A 266 8.43 -13.18 -22.49
C GLU A 266 9.73 -12.89 -23.26
N LYS A 267 10.54 -11.94 -22.77
CA LYS A 267 11.76 -11.43 -23.44
C LYS A 267 11.51 -11.16 -24.93
N PRO A 268 10.49 -10.35 -25.27
CA PRO A 268 10.05 -10.19 -26.64
C PRO A 268 11.15 -9.51 -27.47
N PRO A 269 11.18 -9.71 -28.80
CA PRO A 269 12.21 -9.14 -29.65
C PRO A 269 12.10 -7.60 -29.74
N LYS A 270 13.16 -6.94 -30.23
CA LYS A 270 13.33 -5.47 -30.13
C LYS A 270 12.27 -4.64 -30.86
N GLU A 271 11.54 -5.25 -31.78
CA GLU A 271 10.41 -4.70 -32.52
C GLU A 271 9.13 -4.59 -31.69
N VAL A 272 9.00 -5.37 -30.60
CA VAL A 272 7.85 -5.36 -29.70
C VAL A 272 8.03 -4.24 -28.65
N ARG A 273 7.94 -2.99 -29.11
CA ARG A 273 8.20 -1.80 -28.27
C ARG A 273 6.98 -1.27 -27.53
N THR A 274 5.81 -1.31 -28.14
CA THR A 274 4.57 -0.78 -27.56
C THR A 274 3.89 -1.84 -26.69
N LEU A 275 2.99 -1.40 -25.79
CA LEU A 275 2.13 -2.32 -25.04
C LEU A 275 1.20 -3.11 -25.98
N GLY A 276 0.64 -2.46 -27.00
CA GLY A 276 -0.19 -3.13 -28.01
C GLY A 276 0.56 -4.29 -28.69
N ASN A 277 1.79 -4.05 -29.16
CA ASN A 277 2.61 -5.11 -29.77
C ASN A 277 2.91 -6.24 -28.78
N LEU A 278 3.13 -5.92 -27.50
CA LEU A 278 3.37 -6.92 -26.46
C LEU A 278 2.13 -7.79 -26.21
N ILE A 279 0.94 -7.17 -26.13
CA ILE A 279 -0.33 -7.86 -25.97
C ILE A 279 -0.57 -8.80 -27.16
N HIS A 280 -0.35 -8.32 -28.39
CA HIS A 280 -0.43 -9.17 -29.59
C HIS A 280 0.57 -10.33 -29.52
N TYR A 281 1.83 -10.07 -29.18
CA TYR A 281 2.86 -11.10 -29.05
C TYR A 281 2.49 -12.21 -28.05
N ILE A 282 1.79 -11.87 -26.97
CA ILE A 282 1.42 -12.81 -25.91
C ILE A 282 0.13 -13.58 -26.22
N PHE A 283 -0.89 -12.88 -26.75
CA PHE A 283 -2.26 -13.38 -26.79
C PHE A 283 -2.81 -13.65 -28.20
N ASP A 284 -2.09 -13.37 -29.29
CA ASP A 284 -2.57 -13.56 -30.67
C ASP A 284 -3.09 -14.98 -30.96
N LYS A 285 -2.48 -15.99 -30.36
CA LYS A 285 -2.83 -17.41 -30.51
C LYS A 285 -4.05 -17.83 -29.70
N GLN A 286 -4.56 -16.96 -28.83
CA GLN A 286 -5.76 -17.27 -28.05
C GLN A 286 -7.01 -17.10 -28.92
N SER A 287 -7.90 -18.09 -28.89
CA SER A 287 -9.09 -18.12 -29.75
C SER A 287 -10.02 -16.91 -29.57
N TRP A 288 -10.12 -16.39 -28.34
CA TRP A 288 -10.94 -15.23 -28.01
C TRP A 288 -10.32 -13.89 -28.48
N PHE A 289 -8.99 -13.84 -28.64
CA PHE A 289 -8.27 -12.58 -28.84
C PHE A 289 -8.63 -11.94 -30.17
N ALA A 290 -8.58 -12.69 -31.28
CA ALA A 290 -8.90 -12.16 -32.60
C ALA A 290 -10.37 -11.73 -32.75
N SER A 291 -11.29 -12.36 -32.01
CA SER A 291 -12.72 -12.02 -32.07
C SER A 291 -13.10 -10.84 -31.20
N GLU A 292 -12.45 -10.66 -30.04
CA GLU A 292 -12.85 -9.69 -29.02
C GLU A 292 -11.92 -8.49 -28.91
N VAL A 293 -10.64 -8.63 -29.28
CA VAL A 293 -9.62 -7.57 -29.23
C VAL A 293 -9.28 -7.14 -30.66
N LYS A 294 -9.87 -6.04 -31.10
CA LYS A 294 -9.60 -5.48 -32.44
C LYS A 294 -8.39 -4.54 -32.40
N PRO A 295 -7.50 -4.55 -33.42
CA PRO A 295 -6.35 -3.64 -33.50
C PRO A 295 -6.71 -2.15 -33.46
N ASN A 296 -7.95 -1.80 -33.79
CA ASN A 296 -8.45 -0.42 -33.86
C ASN A 296 -9.41 -0.08 -32.71
N TYR A 297 -9.23 -0.63 -31.51
CA TYR A 297 -9.86 0.01 -30.34
C TYR A 297 -9.35 1.45 -30.28
N ALA A 298 -10.23 2.40 -30.59
CA ALA A 298 -9.86 3.79 -30.81
C ALA A 298 -9.00 4.30 -29.66
N GLU A 299 -7.84 4.87 -29.96
CA GLU A 299 -7.01 5.49 -28.94
C GLU A 299 -7.78 6.71 -28.41
N PRO A 300 -8.21 6.71 -27.13
CA PRO A 300 -9.01 7.80 -26.60
C PRO A 300 -8.23 9.11 -26.73
N GLN A 301 -8.82 10.10 -27.40
CA GLN A 301 -8.23 11.43 -27.59
C GLN A 301 -8.79 12.46 -26.59
N THR A 302 -9.85 12.09 -25.86
CA THR A 302 -10.48 12.91 -24.83
C THR A 302 -10.87 12.06 -23.62
N ALA A 303 -11.11 12.71 -22.47
CA ALA A 303 -11.62 12.02 -21.27
C ALA A 303 -12.98 11.35 -21.52
N LYS A 304 -13.83 11.96 -22.36
CA LYS A 304 -15.12 11.39 -22.76
C LYS A 304 -14.92 10.09 -23.56
N ASP A 305 -14.05 10.10 -24.57
CA ASP A 305 -13.77 8.90 -25.38
C ASP A 305 -13.23 7.77 -24.50
N PHE A 306 -12.31 8.10 -23.58
CA PHE A 306 -11.78 7.15 -22.61
C PHE A 306 -12.90 6.56 -21.75
N ASN A 307 -13.78 7.40 -21.22
CA ASN A 307 -14.90 6.99 -20.39
C ASN A 307 -15.83 6.02 -21.14
N ASP A 308 -16.24 6.37 -22.36
CA ASP A 308 -17.13 5.56 -23.20
C ASP A 308 -16.50 4.19 -23.55
N LEU A 309 -15.19 4.16 -23.81
CA LEU A 309 -14.44 2.94 -24.05
C LEU A 309 -14.32 2.07 -22.81
N VAL A 310 -14.10 2.65 -21.62
CA VAL A 310 -14.09 1.92 -20.35
C VAL A 310 -15.45 1.27 -20.11
N GLU A 311 -16.56 1.98 -20.32
CA GLU A 311 -17.91 1.42 -20.14
C GLU A 311 -18.20 0.26 -21.09
N THR A 312 -17.78 0.40 -22.35
CA THR A 312 -17.95 -0.63 -23.37
C THR A 312 -17.09 -1.85 -23.03
N THR A 313 -15.85 -1.63 -22.61
CA THR A 313 -14.91 -2.70 -22.26
C THR A 313 -15.38 -3.50 -21.05
N LEU A 314 -15.94 -2.85 -20.04
CA LEU A 314 -16.45 -3.52 -18.84
C LEU A 314 -17.62 -4.48 -19.12
N LYS A 315 -18.28 -4.36 -20.28
CA LYS A 315 -19.35 -5.28 -20.73
C LYS A 315 -18.82 -6.53 -21.45
N LEU A 316 -17.53 -6.58 -21.79
CA LEU A 316 -16.92 -7.72 -22.46
C LEU A 316 -16.72 -8.90 -21.50
N ASN A 317 -16.51 -10.08 -22.07
CA ASN A 317 -16.19 -11.28 -21.31
C ASN A 317 -14.71 -11.27 -20.90
N ALA A 318 -14.42 -11.91 -19.77
CA ALA A 318 -13.04 -12.20 -19.38
C ALA A 318 -12.50 -13.34 -20.27
N PRO A 319 -11.22 -13.31 -20.71
CA PRO A 319 -10.16 -12.36 -20.33
C PRO A 319 -10.07 -11.09 -21.21
N ALA A 320 -10.85 -10.97 -22.29
CA ALA A 320 -10.76 -9.84 -23.23
C ALA A 320 -10.96 -8.49 -22.54
N ARG A 321 -11.95 -8.40 -21.65
CA ARG A 321 -12.21 -7.24 -20.80
C ARG A 321 -10.95 -6.78 -20.06
N SER A 322 -10.28 -7.70 -19.38
CA SER A 322 -9.12 -7.41 -18.53
C SER A 322 -7.92 -6.92 -19.37
N VAL A 323 -7.67 -7.56 -20.51
CA VAL A 323 -6.61 -7.16 -21.46
C VAL A 323 -6.86 -5.78 -22.05
N LEU A 324 -8.10 -5.50 -22.47
CA LEU A 324 -8.46 -4.20 -23.04
C LEU A 324 -8.42 -3.09 -22.00
N LEU A 325 -8.80 -3.34 -20.74
CA LEU A 325 -8.63 -2.35 -19.66
C LEU A 325 -7.16 -1.99 -19.44
N LEU A 326 -6.26 -2.98 -19.39
CA LEU A 326 -4.82 -2.73 -19.30
C LEU A 326 -4.34 -1.83 -20.45
N TRP A 327 -4.70 -2.21 -21.69
CA TRP A 327 -4.29 -1.48 -22.89
C TRP A 327 -4.84 -0.05 -22.89
N LEU A 328 -6.15 0.12 -22.72
CA LEU A 328 -6.82 1.42 -22.75
C LEU A 328 -6.27 2.36 -21.67
N THR A 329 -6.14 1.89 -20.43
CA THR A 329 -5.67 2.75 -19.33
C THR A 329 -4.21 3.17 -19.51
N ARG A 330 -3.33 2.28 -19.98
CA ARG A 330 -1.93 2.64 -20.24
C ARG A 330 -1.79 3.58 -21.42
N ASN A 331 -2.48 3.32 -22.53
CA ASN A 331 -2.46 4.21 -23.68
C ASN A 331 -3.00 5.59 -23.32
N TYR A 332 -4.15 5.66 -22.64
CA TYR A 332 -4.69 6.94 -22.17
C TYR A 332 -3.66 7.70 -21.33
N SER A 333 -3.02 7.05 -20.35
CA SER A 333 -2.01 7.69 -19.48
C SER A 333 -0.78 8.26 -20.19
N VAL A 334 -0.46 7.77 -21.40
CA VAL A 334 0.69 8.24 -22.19
C VAL A 334 0.34 9.50 -22.99
N HIS A 335 -0.94 9.68 -23.32
CA HIS A 335 -1.39 10.76 -24.20
C HIS A 335 -2.20 11.84 -23.47
N ILE A 336 -2.91 11.48 -22.40
CA ILE A 336 -3.90 12.33 -21.73
C ILE A 336 -3.86 12.06 -20.21
N CYS A 337 -3.92 13.14 -19.43
CA CYS A 337 -3.99 13.11 -17.97
C CYS A 337 -5.18 13.96 -17.49
N ASP A 338 -6.39 13.61 -17.95
CA ASP A 338 -7.62 14.31 -17.61
C ASP A 338 -8.50 13.42 -16.71
N PRO A 339 -8.77 13.85 -15.45
CA PRO A 339 -9.60 13.11 -14.49
C PRO A 339 -11.11 13.27 -14.72
N ASN A 340 -11.56 13.93 -15.79
CA ASN A 340 -12.97 14.08 -16.14
C ASN A 340 -13.54 12.83 -16.84
N ALA A 341 -13.27 11.66 -16.28
CA ALA A 341 -13.75 10.35 -16.74
C ALA A 341 -14.56 9.67 -15.62
N PRO A 342 -15.82 10.09 -15.37
CA PRO A 342 -16.58 9.70 -14.18
C PRO A 342 -16.77 8.19 -14.05
N SER A 343 -17.12 7.49 -15.14
CA SER A 343 -17.33 6.04 -15.14
C SER A 343 -16.05 5.26 -14.81
N PHE A 344 -14.87 5.79 -15.13
CA PHE A 344 -13.60 5.17 -14.71
C PHE A 344 -13.45 5.21 -13.18
N PHE A 345 -13.69 6.37 -12.55
CA PHE A 345 -13.55 6.53 -11.10
C PHE A 345 -14.68 5.85 -10.32
N GLU A 346 -15.91 5.85 -10.83
CA GLU A 346 -17.06 5.13 -10.25
C GLU A 346 -16.87 3.61 -10.27
N LYS A 347 -16.13 3.08 -11.26
CA LYS A 347 -15.91 1.64 -11.45
C LYS A 347 -14.48 1.22 -11.11
N ILE A 348 -13.74 2.05 -10.36
CA ILE A 348 -12.32 1.85 -10.08
C ILE A 348 -12.02 0.52 -9.38
N ASP A 349 -12.90 0.06 -8.47
CA ASP A 349 -12.80 -1.24 -7.83
C ASP A 349 -12.84 -2.38 -8.85
N GLN A 350 -13.80 -2.31 -9.78
CA GLN A 350 -13.93 -3.31 -10.84
C GLN A 350 -12.72 -3.28 -11.77
N ILE A 351 -12.22 -2.09 -12.13
CA ILE A 351 -11.02 -1.95 -12.96
C ILE A 351 -9.80 -2.55 -12.26
N PHE A 352 -9.62 -2.26 -10.96
CA PHE A 352 -8.56 -2.87 -10.15
C PHE A 352 -8.65 -4.40 -10.18
N ASP A 353 -9.84 -4.96 -9.92
CA ASP A 353 -10.06 -6.41 -9.92
C ASP A 353 -9.70 -7.05 -11.27
N GLU A 354 -10.08 -6.40 -12.37
CA GLU A 354 -9.77 -6.88 -13.73
C GLU A 354 -8.27 -6.83 -14.04
N LEU A 355 -7.55 -5.81 -13.56
CA LEU A 355 -6.09 -5.74 -13.74
C LEU A 355 -5.36 -6.84 -12.93
N ILE A 356 -5.81 -7.10 -11.71
CA ILE A 356 -5.31 -8.23 -10.92
C ILE A 356 -5.65 -9.56 -11.61
N ALA A 357 -6.88 -9.71 -12.12
CA ALA A 357 -7.30 -10.91 -12.84
C ALA A 357 -6.44 -11.15 -14.09
N LEU A 358 -6.13 -10.10 -14.86
CA LEU A 358 -5.22 -10.20 -16.00
C LEU A 358 -3.83 -10.67 -15.58
N TYR A 359 -3.28 -10.08 -14.52
CA TYR A 359 -1.95 -10.45 -14.03
C TYR A 359 -1.88 -11.94 -13.70
N VAL A 360 -2.85 -12.42 -12.93
CA VAL A 360 -2.92 -13.83 -12.52
C VAL A 360 -3.19 -14.74 -13.72
N TYR A 361 -4.11 -14.36 -14.61
CA TYR A 361 -4.40 -15.11 -15.84
C TYR A 361 -3.13 -15.29 -16.68
N TYR A 362 -2.36 -14.21 -16.86
CA TYR A 362 -1.09 -14.25 -17.57
C TYR A 362 -0.11 -15.26 -16.92
N LEU A 363 0.13 -15.14 -15.61
CA LEU A 363 1.04 -16.03 -14.90
C LEU A 363 0.61 -17.50 -14.99
N LYS A 364 -0.68 -17.79 -14.83
CA LYS A 364 -1.23 -19.15 -14.98
C LYS A 364 -1.07 -19.68 -16.41
N SER A 365 -1.37 -18.87 -17.43
CA SER A 365 -1.23 -19.26 -18.84
C SER A 365 0.21 -19.65 -19.22
N LYS A 366 1.20 -19.07 -18.51
CA LYS A 366 2.63 -19.33 -18.70
C LYS A 366 3.20 -20.37 -17.73
N LYS A 367 2.37 -20.96 -16.85
CA LYS A 367 2.80 -21.89 -15.79
C LYS A 367 3.87 -21.30 -14.87
N LEU A 368 3.81 -20.00 -14.63
CA LEU A 368 4.67 -19.28 -13.70
C LEU A 368 4.11 -19.30 -12.27
N MET A 369 2.88 -19.79 -12.10
CA MET A 369 2.17 -19.92 -10.82
C MET A 369 1.38 -21.22 -10.70
#